data_AF-A0A9E3RZM8-F1
#
_entry.id   AF-A0A9E3RZM8-F1
#
_cell.length_a   1.000
_cell.length_b   1.000
_cell.length_c   1.000
_cell.angle_alpha   90.00
_cell.angle_beta   90.00
_cell.angle_gamma   90.00
#
_symmetry.space_group_name_H-M   'P 1'
#
loop_
_entity.id
_entity.type
_entity.pdbx_description
1 polymer ?
#
loop_
_entity_poly.entity_id
_entity_poly.type
_entity_poly.pdbx_seq_one_letter_code
_entity_poly.pdbx_strand_id
1 'polypeptide(L)' 'VIRDWMQWYNQERPHQALGYQSPVQYRAQQLTQVA' A
#
# COMPACT_ATOMS: atom_id res chain seq x y z
N VAL A 1 7.19 18.30 1.89
CA VAL A 1 8.12 17.43 1.12
C VAL A 1 8.16 16.00 1.64
N ILE A 2 8.76 15.70 2.82
CA ILE A 2 8.86 14.30 3.32
C ILE A 2 7.49 13.69 3.63
N ARG A 3 6.58 14.46 4.24
CA ARG A 3 5.22 13.99 4.55
C ARG A 3 4.43 13.64 3.29
N ASP A 4 4.53 14.49 2.27
CA ASP A 4 3.86 14.28 0.97
C ASP A 4 4.43 13.05 0.27
N TRP A 5 5.76 12.86 0.33
CA TRP A 5 6.42 11.66 -0.18
C TRP A 5 5.96 10.39 0.57
N MET A 6 5.87 10.44 1.90
CA MET A 6 5.39 9.31 2.70
C MET A 6 3.92 9.00 2.39
N GLN A 7 3.09 10.01 2.17
CA GLN A 7 1.69 9.81 1.81
C GLN A 7 1.59 9.09 0.46
N TRP A 8 2.25 9.62 -0.57
CA TRP A 8 2.28 9.02 -1.89
C TRP A 8 2.84 7.58 -1.85
N TYR A 9 3.93 7.35 -1.12
CA TYR A 9 4.53 6.02 -0.96
C TYR A 9 3.55 5.01 -0.38
N ASN A 10 2.80 5.39 0.66
CA ASN A 10 1.90 4.47 1.35
C ASN A 10 0.55 4.28 0.64
N GLN A 11 0.06 5.30 -0.08
CA GLN A 11 -1.30 5.30 -0.62
C GLN A 11 -1.35 5.02 -2.12
N GLU A 12 -0.39 5.50 -2.88
CA GLU A 12 -0.50 5.61 -4.34
C GLU A 12 0.59 4.84 -5.09
N ARG A 13 1.79 4.73 -4.52
CA ARG A 13 2.92 4.08 -5.19
C ARG A 13 2.61 2.60 -5.45
N PRO A 14 2.66 2.14 -6.72
CA PRO A 14 2.57 0.73 -7.03
C PRO A 14 3.85 0.01 -6.63
N HIS A 15 3.73 -1.10 -5.90
CA HIS A 15 4.87 -1.93 -5.50
C HIS A 15 4.81 -3.27 -6.20
N GLN A 16 5.80 -3.56 -7.04
CA GLN A 16 5.87 -4.84 -7.77
C GLN A 16 5.88 -6.05 -6.82
N ALA A 17 6.56 -5.94 -5.67
CA ALA A 17 6.57 -6.98 -4.63
C ALA A 17 5.19 -7.22 -3.99
N LEU A 18 4.29 -6.24 -4.05
CA LEU A 18 2.90 -6.34 -3.58
C LEU A 18 1.91 -6.61 -4.74
N GLY A 19 2.39 -7.09 -5.89
CA GLY A 19 1.54 -7.32 -7.05
C GLY A 19 0.99 -6.04 -7.67
N TYR A 20 1.78 -4.97 -7.68
CA TYR A 20 1.42 -3.62 -8.15
C TYR A 20 0.37 -2.89 -7.32
N GLN A 21 0.17 -3.32 -6.08
CA GLN A 21 -0.68 -2.65 -5.11
C GLN A 21 0.10 -1.62 -4.29
N SER A 22 -0.60 -0.65 -3.72
CA SER A 22 -0.05 0.19 -2.65
C SER A 22 -0.05 -0.54 -1.31
N PRO A 23 0.80 -0.13 -0.34
CA PRO A 23 0.83 -0.74 0.99
C PRO A 23 -0.54 -0.76 1.69
N VAL A 24 -1.34 0.30 1.53
CA VAL A 24 -2.70 0.37 2.06
C VAL A 24 -3.62 -0.67 1.40
N GLN A 25 -3.58 -0.80 0.08
CA GLN A 25 -4.40 -1.79 -0.66
C GLN A 25 -4.04 -3.22 -0.26
N TYR A 26 -2.75 -3.54 -0.17
CA TYR A 26 -2.27 -4.85 0.23
C TYR A 26 -2.72 -5.21 1.65
N ARG A 27 -2.62 -4.26 2.59
CA ARG A 27 -3.07 -4.47 3.98
C ARG A 27 -4.58 -4.72 4.06
N ALA A 28 -5.38 -4.00 3.29
CA ALA A 28 -6.83 -4.21 3.26
C ALA A 28 -7.19 -5.64 2.81
N GLN A 29 -6.44 -6.21 1.88
CA GLN A 29 -6.65 -7.59 1.41
C GLN A 29 -6.22 -8.64 2.45
N GLN A 30 -5.11 -8.40 3.13
CA GLN A 30 -4.63 -9.27 4.22
C GLN A 30 -5.61 -9.32 5.40
N LEU A 31 -6.22 -8.18 5.77
CA LEU A 31 -7.23 -8.14 6.84
C LEU A 31 -8.49 -8.94 6.50
N THR A 32 -8.84 -9.06 5.23
CA THR A 32 -9.99 -9.87 4.77
C THR A 32 -9.67 -11.38 4.76
N GLN A 33 -8.39 -11.76 4.68
CA GLN A 33 -7.97 -13.17 4.63
C GLN A 33 -7.88 -13.88 5.99
N VAL A 34 -8.04 -13.18 7.11
CA VAL A 34 -7.93 -13.74 8.47
C VAL A 34 -9.26 -14.22 9.07
N ALA A 35 -10.26 -14.53 8.23
CA ALA A 35 -11.57 -15.06 8.64
C ALA A 35 -11.65 -16.60 8.54
#